data_AF-A0A3D3IU20-F1
#
_entry.id   AF-A0A3D3IU20-F1
#
_cell.length_a   1.000
_cell.length_b   1.000
_cell.length_c   1.000
_cell.angle_alpha   90.00
_cell.angle_beta   90.00
_cell.angle_gamma   90.00
#
_symmetry.space_group_name_H-M   'P 1'
#
loop_
_entity.id
_entity.type
_entity.pdbx_description
1 polymer ?
#
loop_
_entity_poly.entity_id
_entity_poly.type
_entity_poly.pdbx_seq_one_letter_code
_entity_poly.pdbx_strand_id
1 'polypeptide(L)'
;MTFELKSFAHQLADASGAVIQKYFRNVVPEDKADQTLVTIADREAELAIRALIESHRPDDAIWGEEYGEKSGTSGYRWILDPIDGTLPFTAGRPNFATIIGLEHNGKNLLGVIDQPITQERWIGIAGEAAWHNNVQIKTSDKTEMKNALLACTTIERMDETEWGAFTRLRRAAKNVLYGGDAYGYGLLASGWIDVIAETGLKLHDYAGLAPIIEAAGGVITDWQGNSLAGVEKSNVLAAATPELHRAAMALLNQA
;
A
#
# COMPACT_ATOMS: atom_id res chain seq x y z
N MET A 1 22.43 -9.01 5.08
CA MET A 1 21.60 -8.48 3.97
C MET A 1 20.14 -8.29 4.35
N THR A 2 19.30 -9.33 4.49
CA THR A 2 17.85 -9.13 4.75
C THR A 2 17.54 -8.44 6.08
N PHE A 3 18.26 -8.83 7.16
CA PHE A 3 18.15 -8.17 8.46
C PHE A 3 18.54 -6.69 8.41
N GLU A 4 19.59 -6.34 7.67
CA GLU A 4 20.05 -4.94 7.52
C GLU A 4 19.04 -4.10 6.74
N LEU A 5 18.48 -4.64 5.65
CA LEU A 5 17.42 -3.97 4.89
C LEU A 5 16.15 -3.76 5.72
N LYS A 6 15.76 -4.77 6.51
CA LYS A 6 14.64 -4.66 7.45
C LYS A 6 14.87 -3.57 8.49
N SER A 7 16.04 -3.58 9.13
CA SER A 7 16.39 -2.57 10.13
C SER A 7 16.45 -1.17 9.52
N PHE A 8 16.93 -1.05 8.28
CA PHE A 8 16.98 0.23 7.60
C PHE A 8 15.58 0.73 7.23
N ALA A 9 14.71 -0.14 6.71
CA ALA A 9 13.31 0.21 6.42
C ALA A 9 12.55 0.71 7.66
N HIS A 10 12.82 0.15 8.84
CA HIS A 10 12.31 0.69 10.10
C HIS A 10 12.77 2.12 10.37
N GLN A 11 14.05 2.43 10.15
CA GLN A 11 14.58 3.79 10.33
C GLN A 11 13.94 4.79 9.35
N LEU A 12 13.68 4.37 8.11
CA LEU A 12 12.99 5.20 7.12
C LEU A 12 11.56 5.52 7.57
N ALA A 13 10.82 4.50 8.04
CA ALA A 13 9.47 4.68 8.57
C ALA A 13 9.46 5.58 9.82
N ASP A 14 10.44 5.44 10.73
CA ASP A 14 10.58 6.30 11.90
C ASP A 14 10.84 7.77 11.51
N ALA A 15 11.66 8.01 10.48
CA ALA A 15 11.93 9.35 9.97
C ALA A 15 10.67 9.99 9.36
N SER A 16 9.91 9.25 8.56
CA SER A 16 8.62 9.68 8.02
C SER A 16 7.64 10.02 9.14
N GLY A 17 7.44 9.07 10.07
CA GLY A 17 6.50 9.21 11.18
C GLY A 17 6.79 10.42 12.07
N ALA A 18 8.07 10.71 12.34
CA ALA A 18 8.49 11.88 13.12
C ALA A 18 8.13 13.22 12.44
N VAL A 19 8.09 13.27 11.11
CA VAL A 19 7.62 14.45 10.36
C VAL A 19 6.09 14.52 10.40
N ILE A 20 5.42 13.43 10.01
CA ILE A 20 3.96 13.35 9.90
C ILE A 20 3.27 13.72 11.21
N GLN A 21 3.76 13.22 12.35
CA GLN A 21 3.18 13.50 13.67
C GLN A 21 3.14 15.00 14.00
N LYS A 22 4.07 15.80 13.48
CA LYS A 22 4.08 17.26 13.71
C LYS A 22 2.93 17.96 12.99
N TYR A 23 2.54 17.44 11.83
CA TYR A 23 1.56 18.07 10.93
C TYR A 23 0.15 17.51 11.04
N PHE A 24 -0.02 16.30 11.56
CA PHE A 24 -1.34 15.69 11.70
C PHE A 24 -2.29 16.61 12.48
N ARG A 25 -3.44 16.96 11.86
CA ARG A 25 -4.45 17.94 12.36
C ARG A 25 -3.98 19.38 12.51
N ASN A 26 -2.80 19.72 11.99
CA ASN A 26 -2.20 21.05 12.06
C ASN A 26 -1.62 21.49 10.70
N VAL A 27 -2.28 21.11 9.60
CA VAL A 27 -1.77 21.35 8.24
C VAL A 27 -2.88 21.79 7.29
N VAL A 28 -2.49 22.57 6.30
CA VAL A 28 -3.38 23.02 5.22
C VAL A 28 -2.97 22.30 3.93
N PRO A 29 -3.92 21.68 3.20
CA PRO A 29 -3.64 21.07 1.92
C PRO A 29 -3.48 22.10 0.80
N GLU A 30 -2.75 21.68 -0.23
CA GLU A 30 -2.61 22.31 -1.54
C GLU A 30 -3.12 21.34 -2.61
N ASP A 31 -3.63 21.87 -3.72
CA ASP A 31 -4.00 21.05 -4.88
C ASP A 31 -2.77 20.80 -5.78
N LYS A 32 -2.54 19.54 -6.15
CA LYS A 32 -1.64 19.16 -7.26
C LYS A 32 -2.27 19.53 -8.61
N ALA A 33 -1.47 19.50 -9.67
CA ALA A 33 -1.94 19.80 -11.03
C ALA A 33 -3.05 18.86 -11.52
N ASP A 34 -3.11 17.64 -10.98
CA ASP A 34 -4.14 16.63 -11.26
C ASP A 34 -5.32 16.67 -10.25
N GLN A 35 -5.43 17.74 -9.45
CA GLN A 35 -6.47 17.96 -8.43
C GLN A 35 -6.42 16.99 -7.23
N THR A 36 -5.38 16.16 -7.13
CA THR A 36 -5.12 15.42 -5.88
C THR A 36 -4.54 16.36 -4.83
N LEU A 37 -4.72 16.02 -3.55
CA LEU A 37 -4.22 16.85 -2.45
C LEU A 37 -2.75 16.52 -2.16
N VAL A 38 -2.01 17.52 -1.71
CA VAL A 38 -0.67 17.39 -1.13
C VAL A 38 -0.55 18.33 0.06
N THR A 39 0.30 18.01 1.01
CA THR A 39 0.64 18.92 2.10
C THR A 39 2.15 19.09 2.22
N ILE A 40 2.58 20.05 3.04
CA ILE A 40 3.99 20.18 3.41
C ILE A 40 4.51 18.92 4.14
N ALA A 41 3.62 18.16 4.80
CA ALA A 41 4.00 16.95 5.51
C ALA A 41 4.46 15.84 4.54
N ASP A 42 3.78 15.67 3.40
CA ASP A 42 4.13 14.69 2.36
C ASP A 42 5.56 14.97 1.85
N ARG A 43 5.81 16.22 1.46
CA ARG A 43 7.10 16.69 0.94
C ARG A 43 8.22 16.54 1.96
N GLU A 44 8.03 17.01 3.20
CA GLU A 44 9.06 16.94 4.24
C GLU A 44 9.35 15.49 4.67
N ALA A 45 8.33 14.63 4.70
CA ALA A 45 8.50 13.22 5.02
C ALA A 45 9.28 12.49 3.92
N GLU A 46 8.99 12.74 2.64
CA GLU A 46 9.79 12.16 1.55
C GLU A 46 11.25 12.62 1.61
N LEU A 47 11.49 13.91 1.85
CA LEU A 47 12.85 14.43 1.98
C LEU A 47 13.62 13.79 3.14
N ALA A 48 12.96 13.56 4.28
CA ALA A 48 13.58 12.88 5.42
C ALA A 48 13.98 11.44 5.08
N ILE A 49 13.10 10.69 4.40
CA ILE A 49 13.37 9.33 3.93
C ILE A 49 14.51 9.33 2.89
N ARG A 50 14.42 10.20 1.88
CA ARG A 50 15.42 10.34 0.81
C ARG A 50 16.81 10.65 1.36
N ALA A 51 16.93 11.57 2.31
CA ALA A 51 18.21 11.93 2.93
C ALA A 51 18.87 10.71 3.63
N LEU A 52 18.07 9.85 4.27
CA LEU A 52 18.58 8.61 4.86
C LEU A 52 19.03 7.61 3.80
N ILE A 53 18.24 7.40 2.75
CA ILE A 53 18.61 6.50 1.64
C ILE A 53 19.88 6.99 0.96
N GLU A 54 19.97 8.26 0.61
CA GLU A 54 21.13 8.82 -0.09
C GLU A 54 22.42 8.77 0.73
N SER A 55 22.32 8.90 2.06
CA SER A 55 23.49 8.82 2.95
C SER A 55 23.96 7.38 3.20
N HIS A 56 23.05 6.43 3.33
CA HIS A 56 23.39 5.03 3.67
C HIS A 56 23.53 4.13 2.45
N ARG A 57 22.84 4.46 1.35
CA ARG A 57 22.69 3.67 0.14
C ARG A 57 22.74 4.57 -1.12
N PRO A 58 23.85 5.29 -1.35
CA PRO A 58 23.94 6.30 -2.42
C PRO A 58 23.71 5.73 -3.83
N ASP A 59 24.03 4.44 -4.03
CA ASP A 59 23.92 3.73 -5.31
C ASP A 59 22.52 3.14 -5.57
N ASP A 60 21.62 3.17 -4.58
CA ASP A 60 20.23 2.71 -4.78
C ASP A 60 19.41 3.79 -5.51
N ALA A 61 18.49 3.32 -6.35
CA ALA A 61 17.50 4.17 -6.99
C ALA A 61 16.37 4.54 -6.00
N ILE A 62 15.70 5.66 -6.24
CA ILE A 62 14.56 6.12 -5.46
C ILE A 62 13.44 6.50 -6.42
N TRP A 63 12.23 6.05 -6.16
CA TRP A 63 10.99 6.47 -6.80
C TRP A 63 10.10 7.05 -5.72
N GLY A 64 9.91 8.36 -5.70
CA GLY A 64 9.02 9.03 -4.74
C GLY A 64 7.82 9.66 -5.42
N GLU A 65 6.69 9.69 -4.71
CA GLU A 65 5.48 10.37 -5.18
C GLU A 65 5.72 11.87 -5.45
N GLU A 66 6.42 12.55 -4.55
CA GLU A 66 6.51 14.03 -4.54
C GLU A 66 7.70 14.56 -5.32
N TYR A 67 8.85 13.87 -5.28
CA TYR A 67 10.08 14.31 -5.95
C TYR A 67 10.51 13.42 -7.12
N GLY A 68 9.66 12.46 -7.52
CA GLY A 68 9.89 11.60 -8.67
C GLY A 68 11.10 10.69 -8.52
N GLU A 69 11.71 10.33 -9.64
CA GLU A 69 12.79 9.33 -9.69
C GLU A 69 14.19 9.94 -9.53
N LYS A 70 15.02 9.25 -8.74
CA LYS A 70 16.48 9.34 -8.73
C LYS A 70 17.03 8.00 -9.23
N SER A 71 17.83 8.03 -10.29
CA SER A 71 18.49 6.82 -10.81
C SER A 71 19.51 6.24 -9.82
N GLY A 72 19.72 4.92 -9.91
CA GLY A 72 20.73 4.18 -9.14
C GLY A 72 21.38 3.10 -10.00
N THR A 73 22.41 2.45 -9.46
CA THR A 73 23.26 1.47 -10.15
C THR A 73 23.34 0.13 -9.42
N SER A 74 22.89 0.04 -8.16
CA SER A 74 22.98 -1.16 -7.33
C SER A 74 21.99 -2.27 -7.71
N GLY A 75 20.98 -1.94 -8.53
CA GLY A 75 19.84 -2.81 -8.83
C GLY A 75 18.73 -2.76 -7.77
N TYR A 76 18.93 -2.05 -6.66
CA TYR A 76 17.88 -1.77 -5.68
C TYR A 76 17.14 -0.48 -6.01
N ARG A 77 15.82 -0.46 -5.78
CA ARG A 77 14.96 0.72 -5.93
C ARG A 77 14.02 0.85 -4.75
N TRP A 78 14.12 1.96 -4.02
CA TRP A 78 13.18 2.33 -2.95
C TRP A 78 12.00 3.08 -3.54
N ILE A 79 10.79 2.66 -3.21
CA ILE A 79 9.55 3.24 -3.72
C ILE A 79 8.79 3.83 -2.53
N LEU A 80 8.49 5.12 -2.58
CA LEU A 80 8.07 5.90 -1.43
C LEU A 80 6.71 6.56 -1.68
N ASP A 81 5.78 6.31 -0.77
CA ASP A 81 4.61 7.13 -0.54
C ASP A 81 4.66 7.60 0.92
N PRO A 82 4.98 8.88 1.18
CA PRO A 82 5.08 9.37 2.54
C PRO A 82 3.74 9.36 3.29
N ILE A 83 2.63 9.67 2.60
CA ILE A 83 1.28 9.75 3.18
C ILE A 83 0.26 9.24 2.16
N ASP A 84 0.14 7.93 2.07
CA ASP A 84 -0.95 7.31 1.32
C ASP A 84 -2.26 7.56 2.08
N GLY A 85 -3.20 8.21 1.40
CA GLY A 85 -4.40 8.78 2.01
C GLY A 85 -4.23 10.23 2.47
N THR A 86 -3.69 11.12 1.64
CA THR A 86 -3.62 12.57 1.93
C THR A 86 -4.99 13.20 2.26
N LEU A 87 -6.08 12.72 1.63
CA LEU A 87 -7.43 13.18 1.94
C LEU A 87 -7.86 12.80 3.38
N PRO A 88 -7.80 11.53 3.83
CA PRO A 88 -8.05 11.21 5.24
C PRO A 88 -7.08 11.91 6.21
N PHE A 89 -5.81 12.10 5.84
CA PHE A 89 -4.83 12.84 6.64
C PHE A 89 -5.29 14.29 6.91
N THR A 90 -5.69 15.02 5.86
CA THR A 90 -6.19 16.40 5.95
C THR A 90 -7.54 16.49 6.66
N ALA A 91 -8.35 15.44 6.58
CA ALA A 91 -9.60 15.30 7.35
C ALA A 91 -9.37 14.88 8.82
N GLY A 92 -8.12 14.71 9.26
CA GLY A 92 -7.77 14.36 10.64
C GLY A 92 -8.11 12.92 11.05
N ARG A 93 -8.28 12.02 10.07
CA ARG A 93 -8.54 10.59 10.27
C ARG A 93 -7.22 9.81 10.29
N PRO A 94 -6.97 8.93 11.28
CA PRO A 94 -5.71 8.18 11.39
C PRO A 94 -5.75 6.86 10.59
N ASN A 95 -6.26 6.88 9.35
CA ASN A 95 -6.29 5.71 8.46
C ASN A 95 -5.43 5.90 7.20
N PHE A 96 -4.64 6.99 7.12
CA PHE A 96 -3.53 7.14 6.19
C PHE A 96 -2.31 6.35 6.70
N ALA A 97 -1.34 6.08 5.85
CA ALA A 97 -0.08 5.45 6.24
C ALA A 97 1.11 5.87 5.34
N THR A 98 2.33 5.75 5.84
CA THR A 98 3.52 5.75 4.99
C THR A 98 3.69 4.37 4.34
N ILE A 99 3.92 4.33 3.03
CA ILE A 99 4.30 3.13 2.29
C ILE A 99 5.78 3.21 1.90
N ILE A 100 6.53 2.16 2.22
CA ILE A 100 7.91 2.00 1.75
C ILE A 100 8.05 0.65 1.08
N GLY A 101 8.22 0.66 -0.23
CA GLY A 101 8.59 -0.51 -1.04
C GLY A 101 10.09 -0.56 -1.30
N LEU A 102 10.62 -1.77 -1.43
CA LEU A 102 11.96 -2.03 -1.93
C LEU A 102 11.89 -3.11 -3.00
N GLU A 103 12.41 -2.80 -4.18
CA GLU A 103 12.64 -3.77 -5.25
C GLU A 103 14.13 -4.10 -5.38
N HIS A 104 14.41 -5.30 -5.87
CA HIS A 104 15.72 -5.69 -6.35
C HIS A 104 15.60 -6.33 -7.75
N ASN A 105 16.24 -5.71 -8.75
CA ASN A 105 16.16 -6.09 -10.16
C ASN A 105 14.70 -6.21 -10.67
N GLY A 106 13.87 -5.22 -10.34
CA GLY A 106 12.47 -5.13 -10.79
C GLY A 106 11.51 -6.12 -10.11
N LYS A 107 11.93 -6.73 -8.99
CA LYS A 107 11.08 -7.62 -8.19
C LYS A 107 10.91 -7.05 -6.79
N ASN A 108 9.66 -7.01 -6.32
CA ASN A 108 9.33 -6.63 -4.95
C ASN A 108 10.06 -7.54 -3.94
N LEU A 109 10.74 -6.92 -2.98
CA LEU A 109 11.57 -7.60 -1.99
C LEU A 109 11.08 -7.34 -0.56
N LEU A 110 10.82 -6.08 -0.21
CA LEU A 110 10.41 -5.68 1.13
C LEU A 110 9.35 -4.58 1.04
N GLY A 111 8.41 -4.61 1.98
CA GLY A 111 7.34 -3.63 2.09
C GLY A 111 7.12 -3.21 3.54
N VAL A 112 6.82 -1.93 3.76
CA VAL A 112 6.40 -1.35 5.04
C VAL A 112 5.12 -0.55 4.84
N ILE A 113 4.16 -0.72 5.75
CA ILE A 113 3.05 0.20 5.97
C ILE A 113 3.21 0.71 7.40
N ASP A 114 3.31 2.02 7.60
CA ASP A 114 3.46 2.64 8.92
C ASP A 114 2.34 3.64 9.20
N GLN A 115 1.59 3.41 10.28
CA GLN A 115 0.61 4.33 10.82
C GLN A 115 1.23 5.00 12.07
N PRO A 116 1.79 6.21 11.95
CA PRO A 116 2.61 6.79 13.02
C PRO A 116 1.78 7.37 14.20
N ILE A 117 0.47 7.52 14.06
CA ILE A 117 -0.43 8.07 15.10
C ILE A 117 -0.92 6.96 16.04
N THR A 118 -1.34 5.82 15.49
CA THR A 118 -1.76 4.61 16.21
C THR A 118 -0.60 3.70 16.55
N GLN A 119 0.59 3.98 15.99
CA GLN A 119 1.83 3.21 16.18
C GLN A 119 1.66 1.76 15.70
N GLU A 120 1.07 1.61 14.51
CA GLU A 120 0.89 0.31 13.86
C GLU A 120 1.81 0.22 12.66
N ARG A 121 2.68 -0.79 12.65
CA ARG A 121 3.63 -1.03 11.57
C ARG A 121 3.54 -2.44 11.06
N TRP A 122 3.26 -2.56 9.76
CA TRP A 122 3.33 -3.81 9.02
C TRP A 122 4.63 -3.88 8.23
N ILE A 123 5.24 -5.06 8.23
CA ILE A 123 6.44 -5.32 7.43
C ILE A 123 6.39 -6.72 6.83
N GLY A 124 6.73 -6.80 5.54
CA GLY A 124 6.76 -8.04 4.78
C GLY A 124 8.03 -8.12 3.96
N ILE A 125 8.58 -9.33 3.85
CA ILE A 125 9.77 -9.61 3.06
C ILE A 125 9.48 -10.84 2.21
N ALA A 126 9.80 -10.77 0.92
CA ALA A 126 9.59 -11.84 -0.02
C ALA A 126 10.27 -13.14 0.47
N GLY A 127 9.50 -14.21 0.58
CA GLY A 127 9.98 -15.51 1.06
C GLY A 127 10.11 -15.64 2.59
N GLU A 128 9.74 -14.61 3.35
CA GLU A 128 9.68 -14.64 4.81
C GLU A 128 8.23 -14.42 5.31
N ALA A 129 8.06 -14.35 6.64
CA ALA A 129 6.77 -14.05 7.25
C ALA A 129 6.48 -12.53 7.29
N ALA A 130 5.20 -12.17 7.25
CA ALA A 130 4.73 -10.82 7.54
C ALA A 130 4.60 -10.58 9.06
N TRP A 131 4.79 -9.34 9.48
CA TRP A 131 4.73 -8.92 10.88
C TRP A 131 3.90 -7.66 11.05
N HIS A 132 3.17 -7.58 12.16
CA HIS A 132 2.53 -6.37 12.68
C HIS A 132 3.05 -6.10 14.09
N ASN A 133 3.74 -4.98 14.33
CA ASN A 133 4.31 -4.64 15.64
C ASN A 133 5.08 -5.79 16.31
N ASN A 134 5.95 -6.45 15.54
CA ASN A 134 6.77 -7.60 15.96
C ASN A 134 6.00 -8.90 16.25
N VAL A 135 4.70 -8.95 15.96
CA VAL A 135 3.89 -10.17 16.00
C VAL A 135 3.74 -10.69 14.58
N GLN A 136 4.03 -11.98 14.36
CA GLN A 136 3.81 -12.59 13.07
C GLN A 136 2.30 -12.64 12.77
N ILE A 137 1.92 -12.26 11.55
CA ILE A 137 0.53 -12.21 11.09
C ILE A 137 0.29 -13.15 9.92
N LYS A 138 -0.98 -13.39 9.64
CA LYS A 138 -1.45 -14.10 8.46
C LYS A 138 -2.82 -13.57 8.06
N THR A 139 -3.14 -13.71 6.77
CA THR A 139 -4.47 -13.43 6.25
C THR A 139 -5.53 -14.38 6.85
N SER A 140 -6.81 -14.07 6.63
CA SER A 140 -7.91 -14.96 7.02
C SER A 140 -7.94 -16.22 6.14
N ASP A 141 -8.70 -17.23 6.55
CA ASP A 141 -8.87 -18.50 5.84
C ASP A 141 -10.12 -18.52 4.93
N LYS A 142 -10.75 -17.37 4.69
CA LYS A 142 -11.99 -17.31 3.91
C LYS A 142 -11.72 -17.58 2.44
N THR A 143 -12.57 -18.41 1.84
CA THR A 143 -12.47 -18.85 0.44
C THR A 143 -13.68 -18.46 -0.41
N GLU A 144 -14.75 -17.92 0.19
CA GLU A 144 -16.00 -17.58 -0.50
C GLU A 144 -16.40 -16.11 -0.27
N MET A 145 -16.77 -15.41 -1.35
CA MET A 145 -17.20 -14.00 -1.31
C MET A 145 -18.36 -13.75 -0.35
N LYS A 146 -19.35 -14.65 -0.28
CA LYS A 146 -20.53 -14.52 0.59
C LYS A 146 -20.20 -14.44 2.09
N ASN A 147 -18.97 -14.80 2.47
CA ASN A 147 -18.46 -14.74 3.84
C ASN A 147 -17.44 -13.60 4.06
N ALA A 148 -16.98 -12.98 2.98
CA ALA A 148 -15.89 -12.02 2.95
C ALA A 148 -16.36 -10.59 3.29
N LEU A 149 -15.50 -9.85 4.00
CA LEU A 149 -15.51 -8.41 4.11
C LEU A 149 -14.70 -7.83 2.94
N LEU A 150 -15.40 -7.16 2.03
CA LEU A 150 -14.79 -6.39 0.95
C LEU A 150 -14.46 -4.98 1.46
N ALA A 151 -13.31 -4.44 1.12
CA ALA A 151 -12.99 -3.03 1.32
C ALA A 151 -12.56 -2.33 0.03
N CYS A 152 -12.74 -1.02 0.02
CA CYS A 152 -12.37 -0.12 -1.08
C CYS A 152 -12.24 1.30 -0.53
N THR A 153 -11.21 2.06 -0.90
CA THR A 153 -11.05 3.42 -0.39
C THR A 153 -12.22 4.33 -0.78
N THR A 154 -12.53 4.42 -2.07
CA THR A 154 -13.64 5.22 -2.59
C THR A 154 -14.13 4.68 -3.92
N ILE A 155 -15.43 4.83 -4.16
CA ILE A 155 -16.07 4.45 -5.43
C ILE A 155 -16.06 5.60 -6.45
N GLU A 156 -15.80 6.83 -6.00
CA GLU A 156 -15.85 8.04 -6.84
C GLU A 156 -14.72 8.10 -7.87
N ARG A 157 -13.68 7.25 -7.72
CA ARG A 157 -12.58 7.12 -8.69
C ARG A 157 -12.90 6.15 -9.84
N MET A 158 -13.99 5.39 -9.74
CA MET A 158 -14.35 4.38 -10.74
C MET A 158 -15.10 5.01 -11.91
N ASP A 159 -14.72 4.63 -13.13
CA ASP A 159 -15.56 4.91 -14.30
C ASP A 159 -16.81 4.01 -14.33
N GLU A 160 -17.70 4.20 -15.30
CA GLU A 160 -18.94 3.42 -15.41
C GLU A 160 -18.71 1.90 -15.55
N THR A 161 -17.64 1.51 -16.25
CA THR A 161 -17.29 0.11 -16.48
C THR A 161 -16.76 -0.52 -15.19
N GLU A 162 -15.84 0.17 -14.54
CA GLU A 162 -15.24 -0.23 -13.26
C GLU A 162 -16.30 -0.29 -12.16
N TRP A 163 -17.24 0.66 -12.13
CA TRP A 163 -18.35 0.66 -11.20
C TRP A 163 -19.30 -0.53 -11.41
N GLY A 164 -19.58 -0.88 -12.66
CA GLY A 164 -20.35 -2.08 -13.00
C GLY A 164 -19.67 -3.35 -12.48
N ALA A 165 -18.36 -3.48 -12.71
CA ALA A 165 -17.56 -4.60 -12.22
C ALA A 165 -17.51 -4.67 -10.68
N PHE A 166 -17.19 -3.56 -10.02
CA PHE A 166 -17.16 -3.47 -8.58
C PHE A 166 -18.53 -3.75 -7.97
N THR A 167 -19.63 -3.32 -8.60
CA THR A 167 -21.00 -3.60 -8.12
C THR A 167 -21.31 -5.10 -8.09
N ARG A 168 -20.83 -5.90 -9.06
CA ARG A 168 -20.97 -7.36 -9.03
C ARG A 168 -20.22 -7.96 -7.86
N LEU A 169 -18.96 -7.57 -7.68
CA LEU A 169 -18.12 -8.00 -6.56
C LEU A 169 -18.77 -7.65 -5.21
N ARG A 170 -19.21 -6.40 -5.07
CA ARG A 170 -19.87 -5.84 -3.89
C ARG A 170 -21.12 -6.61 -3.50
N ARG A 171 -21.96 -6.99 -4.48
CA ARG A 171 -23.20 -7.75 -4.24
C ARG A 171 -22.94 -9.18 -3.79
N ALA A 172 -21.78 -9.76 -4.13
CA ALA A 172 -21.40 -11.10 -3.71
C ALA A 172 -20.74 -11.13 -2.32
N ALA A 173 -20.21 -10.00 -1.85
CA ALA A 173 -19.57 -9.89 -0.54
C ALA A 173 -20.58 -9.93 0.61
N LYS A 174 -20.16 -10.37 1.80
CA LYS A 174 -21.01 -10.36 3.00
C LYS A 174 -21.27 -8.93 3.48
N ASN A 175 -20.20 -8.15 3.55
CA ASN A 175 -20.19 -6.76 4.02
C ASN A 175 -19.18 -5.97 3.19
N VAL A 176 -19.34 -4.65 3.21
CA VAL A 176 -18.47 -3.71 2.48
C VAL A 176 -18.04 -2.62 3.44
N LEU A 177 -16.74 -2.31 3.45
CA LEU A 177 -16.14 -1.22 4.20
C LEU A 177 -15.54 -0.19 3.23
N TYR A 178 -15.69 1.09 3.54
CA TYR A 178 -15.15 2.18 2.73
C TYR A 178 -14.12 3.02 3.49
N GLY A 179 -13.15 3.54 2.75
CA GLY A 179 -11.95 4.18 3.27
C GLY A 179 -10.96 3.16 3.82
N GLY A 180 -9.68 3.53 3.84
CA GLY A 180 -8.66 2.67 4.42
C GLY A 180 -7.31 2.79 3.74
N ASP A 181 -7.28 3.08 2.43
CA ASP A 181 -6.03 3.29 1.69
C ASP A 181 -5.06 2.12 2.02
N ALA A 182 -3.76 2.36 2.21
CA ALA A 182 -2.77 1.36 2.62
C ALA A 182 -3.07 0.71 3.98
N TYR A 183 -3.69 1.43 4.91
CA TYR A 183 -4.06 0.87 6.22
C TYR A 183 -5.01 -0.31 6.07
N GLY A 184 -5.91 -0.28 5.07
CA GLY A 184 -6.77 -1.40 4.71
C GLY A 184 -5.99 -2.67 4.36
N TYR A 185 -4.88 -2.54 3.63
CA TYR A 185 -4.03 -3.68 3.26
C TYR A 185 -3.26 -4.25 4.45
N GLY A 186 -2.83 -3.40 5.40
CA GLY A 186 -2.30 -3.87 6.69
C GLY A 186 -3.33 -4.71 7.46
N LEU A 187 -4.59 -4.26 7.48
CA LEU A 187 -5.70 -5.03 8.07
C LEU A 187 -6.00 -6.33 7.31
N LEU A 188 -5.87 -6.35 5.99
CA LEU A 188 -6.01 -7.58 5.18
C LEU A 188 -4.91 -8.59 5.53
N ALA A 189 -3.65 -8.14 5.55
CA ALA A 189 -2.51 -8.98 5.95
C ALA A 189 -2.66 -9.53 7.38
N SER A 190 -3.41 -8.83 8.22
CA SER A 190 -3.69 -9.22 9.61
C SER A 190 -4.96 -10.07 9.77
N GLY A 191 -5.68 -10.36 8.68
CA GLY A 191 -6.88 -11.21 8.68
C GLY A 191 -8.18 -10.51 9.10
N TRP A 192 -8.20 -9.18 9.18
CA TRP A 192 -9.41 -8.40 9.53
C TRP A 192 -10.26 -8.03 8.31
N ILE A 193 -9.61 -7.85 7.15
CA ILE A 193 -10.25 -7.63 5.85
C ILE A 193 -9.92 -8.83 4.96
N ASP A 194 -10.85 -9.23 4.11
CA ASP A 194 -10.69 -10.45 3.31
C ASP A 194 -10.39 -10.16 1.83
N VAL A 195 -10.94 -9.06 1.29
CA VAL A 195 -10.74 -8.65 -0.11
C VAL A 195 -10.65 -7.13 -0.18
N ILE A 196 -9.74 -6.61 -0.99
CA ILE A 196 -9.65 -5.19 -1.36
C ILE A 196 -9.63 -5.09 -2.88
N ALA A 197 -10.47 -4.23 -3.44
CA ALA A 197 -10.48 -3.92 -4.86
C ALA A 197 -10.47 -2.41 -5.09
N GLU A 198 -9.43 -1.93 -5.77
CA GLU A 198 -9.18 -0.51 -6.01
C GLU A 198 -8.85 -0.24 -7.48
N THR A 199 -9.06 1.00 -7.91
CA THR A 199 -8.82 1.45 -9.28
C THR A 199 -7.78 2.57 -9.30
N GLY A 200 -6.97 2.59 -10.35
CA GLY A 200 -6.10 3.70 -10.69
C GLY A 200 -4.96 3.97 -9.71
N LEU A 201 -4.54 2.97 -8.93
CA LEU A 201 -3.39 3.06 -8.03
C LEU A 201 -2.08 3.19 -8.82
N LYS A 202 -1.20 4.07 -8.37
CA LYS A 202 0.16 4.27 -8.90
C LYS A 202 1.14 3.32 -8.22
N LEU A 203 2.35 3.20 -8.78
CA LEU A 203 3.40 2.31 -8.26
C LEU A 203 3.71 2.53 -6.76
N HIS A 204 3.74 3.79 -6.29
CA HIS A 204 3.99 4.10 -4.89
C HIS A 204 2.88 3.61 -3.95
N ASP A 205 1.63 3.59 -4.43
CA ASP A 205 0.46 3.12 -3.67
C ASP A 205 0.49 1.61 -3.37
N TYR A 206 1.17 0.77 -4.20
CA TYR A 206 1.11 -0.69 -4.03
C TYR A 206 2.44 -1.43 -3.92
N ALA A 207 3.58 -0.81 -4.27
CA ALA A 207 4.87 -1.53 -4.27
C ALA A 207 5.23 -2.05 -2.87
N GLY A 208 4.96 -1.27 -1.82
CA GLY A 208 5.16 -1.70 -0.43
C GLY A 208 4.07 -2.63 0.11
N LEU A 209 2.91 -2.72 -0.55
CA LEU A 209 1.81 -3.57 -0.11
C LEU A 209 2.06 -5.04 -0.47
N ALA A 210 2.58 -5.29 -1.67
CA ALA A 210 2.68 -6.65 -2.20
C ALA A 210 3.53 -7.60 -1.35
N PRO A 211 4.76 -7.23 -0.92
CA PRO A 211 5.55 -8.07 -0.01
C PRO A 211 4.84 -8.39 1.30
N ILE A 212 3.99 -7.50 1.81
CA ILE A 212 3.25 -7.69 3.06
C ILE A 212 2.11 -8.68 2.85
N ILE A 213 1.30 -8.49 1.81
CA ILE A 213 0.17 -9.37 1.53
C ILE A 213 0.64 -10.80 1.21
N GLU A 214 1.66 -10.94 0.36
CA GLU A 214 2.18 -12.25 -0.05
C GLU A 214 2.85 -12.99 1.14
N ALA A 215 3.65 -12.29 1.95
CA ALA A 215 4.28 -12.86 3.14
C ALA A 215 3.27 -13.23 4.25
N ALA A 216 2.08 -12.64 4.24
CA ALA A 216 0.96 -13.01 5.11
C ALA A 216 0.14 -14.20 4.58
N GLY A 217 0.43 -14.70 3.38
CA GLY A 217 -0.28 -15.81 2.72
C GLY A 217 -1.43 -15.38 1.80
N GLY A 218 -1.61 -14.07 1.58
CA GLY A 218 -2.58 -13.52 0.64
C GLY A 218 -2.09 -13.49 -0.80
N VAL A 219 -2.94 -12.96 -1.69
CA VAL A 219 -2.65 -12.76 -3.11
C VAL A 219 -2.98 -11.32 -3.48
N ILE A 220 -2.13 -10.71 -4.31
CA ILE A 220 -2.32 -9.36 -4.84
C ILE A 220 -1.92 -9.30 -6.32
N THR A 221 -2.80 -8.78 -7.17
CA THR A 221 -2.62 -8.70 -8.63
C THR A 221 -3.34 -7.47 -9.17
N ASP A 222 -3.26 -7.24 -10.49
CA ASP A 222 -4.27 -6.42 -11.14
C ASP A 222 -5.66 -7.12 -11.16
N TRP A 223 -6.70 -6.43 -11.62
CA TRP A 223 -8.05 -7.00 -11.74
C TRP A 223 -8.14 -8.16 -12.75
N GLN A 224 -7.17 -8.34 -13.63
CA GLN A 224 -7.08 -9.43 -14.62
C GLN A 224 -6.25 -10.62 -14.11
N GLY A 225 -5.65 -10.51 -12.92
CA GLY A 225 -4.80 -11.55 -12.34
C GLY A 225 -3.32 -11.47 -12.75
N ASN A 226 -2.89 -10.42 -13.44
CA ASN A 226 -1.50 -10.23 -13.81
C ASN A 226 -0.67 -9.65 -12.65
N SER A 227 0.63 -9.90 -12.70
CA SER A 227 1.60 -9.33 -11.75
C SER A 227 1.62 -7.81 -11.83
N LEU A 228 1.73 -7.16 -10.67
CA LEU A 228 1.90 -5.71 -10.53
C LEU A 228 3.35 -5.23 -10.71
N ALA A 229 4.31 -6.17 -10.81
CA ALA A 229 5.73 -5.83 -10.91
C ALA A 229 6.03 -5.02 -12.18
N GLY A 230 6.68 -3.85 -12.02
CA GLY A 230 7.05 -2.97 -13.14
C GLY A 230 5.89 -2.25 -13.82
N VAL A 231 4.67 -2.34 -13.28
CA VAL A 231 3.52 -1.56 -13.73
C VAL A 231 3.58 -0.18 -13.06
N GLU A 232 3.24 0.90 -13.75
CA GLU A 232 3.23 2.26 -13.17
C GLU A 232 1.86 2.64 -12.58
N LYS A 233 0.77 2.13 -13.16
CA LYS A 233 -0.61 2.38 -12.73
C LYS A 233 -1.47 1.14 -12.97
N SER A 234 -2.27 0.74 -11.99
CA SER A 234 -3.08 -0.49 -12.06
C SER A 234 -4.38 -0.41 -11.26
N ASN A 235 -5.35 -1.26 -11.64
CA ASN A 235 -6.50 -1.57 -10.81
C ASN A 235 -6.14 -2.80 -9.98
N VAL A 236 -6.01 -2.63 -8.66
CA VAL A 236 -5.45 -3.65 -7.77
C VAL A 236 -6.55 -4.48 -7.13
N LEU A 237 -6.32 -5.79 -7.06
CA LEU A 237 -7.12 -6.75 -6.31
C LEU A 237 -6.21 -7.49 -5.33
N ALA A 238 -6.50 -7.37 -4.03
CA ALA A 238 -5.88 -8.17 -2.99
C ALA A 238 -6.93 -9.05 -2.30
N ALA A 239 -6.57 -10.29 -1.94
CA ALA A 239 -7.44 -11.18 -1.21
C ALA A 239 -6.68 -12.09 -0.23
N ALA A 240 -7.38 -12.52 0.82
CA ALA A 240 -6.83 -13.32 1.90
C ALA A 240 -6.35 -14.72 1.46
N THR A 241 -6.99 -15.32 0.44
CA THR A 241 -6.66 -16.65 -0.07
C THR A 241 -6.69 -16.69 -1.61
N PRO A 242 -5.96 -17.62 -2.25
CA PRO A 242 -6.04 -17.82 -3.70
C PRO A 242 -7.45 -18.16 -4.22
N GLU A 243 -8.24 -18.91 -3.45
CA GLU A 243 -9.62 -19.24 -3.78
C GLU A 243 -10.49 -17.98 -3.83
N LEU A 244 -10.37 -17.14 -2.79
CA LEU A 244 -11.13 -15.91 -2.70
C LEU A 244 -10.70 -14.90 -3.76
N HIS A 245 -9.40 -14.81 -4.05
CA HIS A 245 -8.85 -14.01 -5.14
C HIS A 245 -9.47 -14.40 -6.48
N ARG A 246 -9.46 -15.69 -6.84
CA ARG A 246 -10.06 -16.19 -8.08
C ARG A 246 -11.56 -15.91 -8.15
N ALA A 247 -12.28 -16.07 -7.05
CA ALA A 247 -13.72 -15.77 -6.99
C ALA A 247 -13.99 -14.27 -7.20
N ALA A 248 -13.22 -13.39 -6.58
CA ALA A 248 -13.33 -11.95 -6.74
C ALA A 248 -13.00 -11.51 -8.18
N MET A 249 -11.90 -12.01 -8.73
CA MET A 249 -11.46 -11.74 -10.10
C MET A 249 -12.52 -12.16 -11.13
N ALA A 250 -13.16 -13.33 -10.95
CA ALA A 250 -14.21 -13.79 -11.85
C ALA A 250 -15.42 -12.83 -11.87
N LEU A 251 -15.79 -12.25 -10.73
CA LEU A 251 -16.89 -11.29 -10.64
C LEU A 251 -16.54 -9.94 -11.28
N LEU A 252 -15.28 -9.50 -11.15
CA LEU A 252 -14.81 -8.27 -11.78
C LEU A 252 -14.82 -8.38 -13.31
N ASN A 253 -14.40 -9.52 -13.86
CA ASN A 253 -14.28 -9.73 -15.31
C ASN A 253 -15.51 -10.38 -15.98
N GLN A 254 -16.63 -10.49 -15.26
CA GLN A 254 -17.86 -11.03 -15.84
C GLN A 254 -18.43 -10.06 -16.89
N ALA A 255 -18.80 -10.60 -18.07
CA ALA A 255 -19.46 -9.85 -19.14
C ALA A 255 -20.87 -9.39 -18.76
#